data_AF-A0A7Y2TV81-F1
#
_entry.id   AF-A0A7Y2TV81-F1
#
_cell.length_a   1.000
_cell.length_b   1.000
_cell.length_c   1.000
_cell.angle_alpha   90.00
_cell.angle_beta   90.00
_cell.angle_gamma   90.00
#
_symmetry.space_group_name_H-M   'P 1'
#
loop_
_entity.id
_entity.type
_entity.pdbx_description
1 polymer ?
#
loop_
_entity_poly.entity_id
_entity_poly.type
_entity_poly.pdbx_seq_one_letter_code
_entity_poly.pdbx_strand_id
1 'polypeptide(L)'
;MAAKDNDDRKNDDQDAEGGLDMSQAAVKKMIGDAREKGYITYDELNKVLPPDQVSSEQIEDVMSMLSEMGINIIEDEEAEDDDKGSTDVVTASNSREVAVSTTETEKLDRTDDPVRMYLREMGSVELLSREGEIAIAKRIEAGRNTMIAGLCESPLTFQAITIWRDELLNEDILLRDVIDLETTFGNTMGEEDENAPVVDTTAAPTAEKKTGEQEVDADGNPIQTDDDDDDEDEAANMSLAAMEAALKPRVLETLEVIAHDYNELSEMQDLRMSATLNEDDSFSDKSEKAYQKLRSEIVLLVNELHLHNNRIEALIDQLYGINRRIMS
;
A
#
# COMPACT_ATOMS: atom_id res chain seq x y z
N MET A 1 -19.17 45.40 -23.04
CA MET A 1 -20.39 46.11 -22.61
C MET A 1 -21.28 46.25 -23.84
N ALA A 2 -22.54 45.85 -23.88
CA ALA A 2 -23.40 45.21 -22.90
C ALA A 2 -24.61 44.59 -23.65
N ALA A 3 -25.20 43.58 -23.02
CA ALA A 3 -26.62 43.18 -23.00
C ALA A 3 -27.44 43.12 -24.31
N LYS A 4 -27.90 41.91 -24.66
CA LYS A 4 -29.14 41.69 -25.40
C LYS A 4 -30.02 40.71 -24.60
N ASP A 5 -30.78 41.28 -23.66
CA ASP A 5 -32.01 40.73 -23.05
C ASP A 5 -33.11 40.80 -24.12
N ASN A 6 -33.75 39.72 -24.56
CA ASN A 6 -34.77 38.86 -23.94
C ASN A 6 -36.21 39.37 -24.13
N ASP A 7 -37.07 38.37 -24.37
CA ASP A 7 -38.50 38.29 -24.06
C ASP A 7 -39.53 38.52 -25.18
N ASP A 8 -40.06 37.40 -25.69
CA ASP A 8 -41.42 37.27 -26.24
C ASP A 8 -41.76 35.77 -26.42
N ARG A 9 -42.19 35.10 -25.34
CA ARG A 9 -42.96 33.86 -25.44
C ARG A 9 -44.18 33.93 -24.52
N LYS A 10 -45.33 34.12 -25.16
CA LYS A 10 -46.68 33.98 -24.62
C LYS A 10 -46.83 32.70 -23.77
N ASN A 11 -47.23 32.87 -22.52
CA ASN A 11 -47.90 31.84 -21.73
C ASN A 11 -49.40 31.86 -22.09
N ASP A 12 -49.92 30.68 -22.46
CA ASP A 12 -51.34 30.39 -22.56
C ASP A 12 -51.86 30.10 -21.15
N ASP A 13 -52.58 31.06 -20.56
CA ASP A 13 -53.43 30.86 -19.39
C ASP A 13 -54.86 30.61 -19.88
N GLN A 14 -55.35 29.38 -19.76
CA GLN A 14 -56.78 29.12 -19.56
C GLN A 14 -57.07 27.72 -19.03
N ASP A 15 -57.81 27.74 -17.91
CA ASP A 15 -58.85 26.78 -17.49
C ASP A 15 -58.45 25.49 -16.76
N ALA A 16 -58.42 25.56 -15.42
CA ALA A 16 -58.90 24.49 -14.52
C ALA A 16 -59.13 24.97 -13.06
N GLU A 17 -59.89 26.05 -12.83
CA GLU A 17 -60.41 26.36 -11.48
C GLU A 17 -61.80 25.73 -11.27
N GLY A 18 -61.89 24.76 -10.35
CA GLY A 18 -63.18 24.20 -9.95
C GLY A 18 -63.18 23.00 -8.98
N GLY A 19 -62.03 22.54 -8.47
CA GLY A 19 -61.99 21.35 -7.59
C GLY A 19 -60.91 21.33 -6.50
N LEU A 20 -60.13 22.39 -6.30
CA LEU A 20 -58.87 22.36 -5.54
C LEU A 20 -58.84 23.17 -4.24
N ASP A 21 -60.00 23.57 -3.70
CA ASP A 21 -60.05 24.42 -2.48
C ASP A 21 -60.13 23.61 -1.18
N MET A 22 -60.62 22.36 -1.23
CA MET A 22 -60.75 21.53 -0.02
C MET A 22 -59.42 20.93 0.45
N SER A 23 -58.49 20.61 -0.45
CA SER A 23 -57.16 20.10 -0.11
C SER A 23 -56.29 21.17 0.53
N GLN A 24 -56.35 22.42 0.05
CA GLN A 24 -55.57 23.53 0.63
C GLN A 24 -56.02 23.89 2.06
N ALA A 25 -57.33 23.87 2.33
CA ALA A 25 -57.85 24.10 3.68
C ALA A 25 -57.45 22.98 4.66
N ALA A 26 -57.45 21.73 4.22
CA ALA A 26 -57.04 20.58 5.01
C ALA A 26 -55.52 20.58 5.28
N VAL A 27 -54.69 20.91 4.28
CA VAL A 27 -53.23 21.05 4.42
C VAL A 27 -52.90 22.18 5.39
N LYS A 28 -53.59 23.33 5.30
CA LYS A 28 -53.36 24.46 6.22
C LYS A 28 -53.71 24.12 7.67
N LYS A 29 -54.76 23.33 7.88
CA LYS A 29 -55.13 22.84 9.21
C LYS A 29 -54.07 21.87 9.76
N MET A 30 -53.62 20.93 8.93
CA MET A 30 -52.56 19.98 9.28
C MET A 30 -51.24 20.68 9.64
N ILE A 31 -50.83 21.71 8.89
CA ILE A 31 -49.64 22.51 9.22
C ILE A 31 -49.83 23.23 10.57
N GLY A 32 -51.05 23.68 10.89
CA GLY A 32 -51.37 24.29 12.18
C GLY A 32 -51.19 23.31 13.34
N ASP A 33 -51.78 22.12 13.23
CA ASP A 33 -51.71 21.07 14.25
C ASP A 33 -50.26 20.55 14.41
N ALA A 34 -49.53 20.37 13.29
CA ALA A 34 -48.14 19.92 13.28
C ALA A 34 -47.18 20.98 13.82
N ARG A 35 -47.49 22.27 13.67
CA ARG A 35 -46.72 23.36 14.29
C ARG A 35 -46.91 23.43 15.80
N GLU A 36 -48.10 23.08 16.30
CA GLU A 36 -48.35 22.98 17.75
C GLU A 36 -47.62 21.78 18.37
N LYS A 37 -47.57 20.65 17.66
CA LYS A 37 -46.89 19.42 18.12
C LYS A 37 -45.38 19.43 17.88
N GLY A 38 -44.89 20.13 16.86
CA GLY A 38 -43.49 20.10 16.42
C GLY A 38 -43.13 18.92 15.51
N TYR A 39 -44.06 17.97 15.30
CA TYR A 39 -43.90 16.80 14.44
C TYR A 39 -45.22 16.41 13.78
N ILE A 40 -45.12 15.63 12.69
CA ILE A 40 -46.26 15.02 11.98
C ILE A 40 -45.94 13.57 11.67
N THR A 41 -46.94 12.68 11.75
CA THR A 41 -46.72 11.27 11.39
C THR A 41 -47.06 10.99 9.93
N TYR A 42 -46.44 9.95 9.35
CA TYR A 42 -46.74 9.52 7.97
C TYR A 42 -48.23 9.21 7.75
N ASP A 43 -48.90 8.66 8.76
CA ASP A 43 -50.33 8.37 8.72
C ASP A 43 -51.20 9.63 8.74
N GLU A 44 -50.81 10.67 9.48
CA GLU A 44 -51.48 11.98 9.47
C GLU A 44 -51.28 12.70 8.12
N LEU A 45 -50.09 12.60 7.52
CA LEU A 45 -49.80 13.14 6.20
C LEU A 45 -50.59 12.44 5.09
N ASN A 46 -50.62 11.10 5.10
CA ASN A 46 -51.34 10.28 4.11
C ASN A 46 -52.87 10.43 4.17
N LYS A 47 -53.43 10.82 5.33
CA LYS A 47 -54.87 11.13 5.47
C LYS A 47 -55.27 12.41 4.76
N VAL A 48 -54.38 13.41 4.73
CA VAL A 48 -54.64 14.73 4.14
C VAL A 48 -54.22 14.76 2.67
N LEU A 49 -53.19 14.01 2.31
CA LEU A 49 -52.67 13.88 0.95
C LEU A 49 -52.63 12.39 0.54
N PRO A 50 -53.78 11.82 0.10
CA PRO A 50 -53.81 10.45 -0.38
C PRO A 50 -52.98 10.34 -1.67
N PRO A 51 -52.08 9.33 -1.79
CA PRO A 51 -51.23 9.15 -2.97
C PRO A 51 -52.03 8.86 -4.25
N ASP A 52 -53.30 8.45 -4.13
CA ASP A 52 -54.21 8.22 -5.26
C ASP A 52 -54.83 9.51 -5.83
N GLN A 53 -54.79 10.61 -5.07
CA GLN A 53 -55.43 11.89 -5.44
C GLN A 53 -54.44 13.02 -5.69
N VAL A 54 -53.19 12.88 -5.23
CA VAL A 54 -52.15 13.91 -5.25
C VAL A 54 -50.92 13.34 -5.95
N SER A 55 -50.28 14.13 -6.81
CA SER A 55 -49.06 13.68 -7.49
C SER A 55 -47.89 13.59 -6.51
N SER A 56 -46.92 12.70 -6.79
CA SER A 56 -45.71 12.57 -5.99
C SER A 56 -44.93 13.89 -5.88
N GLU A 57 -44.91 14.69 -6.95
CA GLU A 57 -44.28 16.03 -6.94
C GLU A 57 -44.94 16.98 -5.93
N GLN A 58 -46.27 16.97 -5.82
CA GLN A 58 -46.99 17.78 -4.84
C GLN A 58 -46.77 17.31 -3.40
N ILE A 59 -46.55 16.02 -3.20
CA ILE A 59 -46.22 15.45 -1.88
C ILE A 59 -44.81 15.88 -1.47
N GLU A 60 -43.84 15.84 -2.40
CA GLU A 60 -42.47 16.29 -2.18
C GLU A 60 -42.39 17.80 -1.88
N ASP A 61 -43.18 18.62 -2.57
CA ASP A 61 -43.28 20.07 -2.31
C ASP A 61 -43.80 20.34 -0.89
N VAL A 62 -44.81 19.58 -0.42
CA VAL A 62 -45.34 19.73 0.94
C VAL A 62 -44.35 19.21 1.99
N MET A 63 -43.65 18.11 1.74
CA MET A 63 -42.59 17.63 2.64
C MET A 63 -41.45 18.65 2.78
N SER A 64 -41.07 19.29 1.67
CA SER A 64 -40.06 20.34 1.66
C SER A 64 -40.53 21.58 2.45
N MET A 65 -41.79 21.97 2.29
CA MET A 65 -42.40 23.08 3.03
C MET A 65 -42.49 22.80 4.54
N LEU A 66 -42.81 21.56 4.94
CA LEU A 66 -42.83 21.14 6.35
C LEU A 66 -41.42 21.17 6.97
N SER A 67 -40.41 20.71 6.23
CA SER A 67 -39.01 20.75 6.66
C SER A 67 -38.48 22.18 6.78
N GLU A 68 -38.82 23.09 5.84
CA GLU A 68 -38.47 24.51 5.93
C GLU A 68 -39.10 25.20 7.14
N MET A 69 -40.30 24.76 7.55
CA MET A 69 -40.96 25.22 8.77
C MET A 69 -40.47 24.55 10.05
N GLY A 70 -39.53 23.60 9.96
CA GLY A 70 -38.92 22.90 11.10
C GLY A 70 -39.81 21.83 11.73
N ILE A 71 -40.75 21.25 10.98
CA ILE A 71 -41.63 20.17 11.42
C ILE A 71 -41.03 18.83 10.96
N ASN A 72 -40.74 17.93 11.90
CA ASN A 72 -40.19 16.61 11.59
C ASN A 72 -41.29 15.61 11.24
N ILE A 73 -41.04 14.78 10.22
CA ILE A 73 -41.94 13.68 9.83
C ILE A 73 -41.43 12.40 10.48
N ILE A 74 -42.28 11.77 11.28
CA ILE A 74 -41.94 10.63 12.14
C ILE A 74 -42.80 9.42 11.76
N GLU A 75 -42.28 8.19 11.89
CA GLU A 75 -43.07 6.97 11.73
C GLU A 75 -43.86 6.67 13.02
N ASP A 76 -45.09 6.15 12.93
CA ASP A 76 -46.00 6.03 14.09
C ASP A 76 -45.41 5.23 15.28
N GLU A 77 -44.42 4.37 15.07
CA GLU A 77 -43.71 3.67 16.16
C GLU A 77 -42.80 4.57 17.00
N GLU A 78 -42.33 5.71 16.46
CA GLU A 78 -41.50 6.69 17.16
C GLU A 78 -42.33 7.78 17.85
N ALA A 79 -43.62 7.94 17.48
CA ALA A 79 -44.51 8.95 18.06
C ALA A 79 -44.95 8.63 19.50
N GLU A 80 -44.85 7.38 19.95
CA GLU A 80 -45.14 6.99 21.34
C GLU A 80 -43.97 7.27 22.31
N ASP A 81 -42.76 7.52 21.81
CA ASP A 81 -41.55 7.74 22.64
C ASP A 81 -41.21 9.23 22.86
N ASP A 82 -41.85 10.16 22.14
CA ASP A 82 -41.50 11.59 22.16
C ASP A 82 -42.45 12.51 22.97
N ASP A 83 -43.43 11.96 23.70
CA ASP A 83 -44.28 12.72 24.66
C ASP A 83 -43.53 13.11 25.96
N LYS A 84 -42.19 13.17 25.92
CA LYS A 84 -41.35 13.74 26.97
C LYS A 84 -40.24 14.62 26.42
N GLY A 85 -40.67 15.74 25.86
CA GLY A 85 -40.14 17.03 26.29
C GLY A 85 -39.37 17.77 25.23
N SER A 86 -39.97 18.84 24.75
CA SER A 86 -39.20 20.00 24.32
C SER A 86 -40.04 21.27 24.42
N THR A 87 -40.03 21.87 25.60
CA THR A 87 -40.25 23.31 25.77
C THR A 87 -39.12 23.85 26.66
N ASP A 88 -38.05 24.38 26.06
CA ASP A 88 -37.56 25.72 26.40
C ASP A 88 -36.30 26.13 25.61
N VAL A 89 -36.52 27.14 24.76
CA VAL A 89 -35.85 28.45 24.76
C VAL A 89 -34.38 28.53 25.24
N VAL A 90 -33.53 28.78 24.24
CA VAL A 90 -32.32 29.64 24.21
C VAL A 90 -32.07 30.50 25.47
N THR A 91 -30.93 30.34 26.13
CA THR A 91 -30.13 31.47 26.67
C THR A 91 -28.69 31.06 27.02
N ALA A 92 -27.77 31.99 26.75
CA ALA A 92 -26.32 31.88 26.85
C ALA A 92 -25.78 31.84 28.29
N SER A 93 -24.66 31.12 28.51
CA SER A 93 -23.38 31.67 29.02
C SER A 93 -22.38 30.59 29.44
N ASN A 94 -21.19 30.65 28.84
CA ASN A 94 -19.86 30.28 29.36
C ASN A 94 -19.72 29.22 30.45
N SER A 95 -19.24 28.04 30.06
CA SER A 95 -18.12 27.40 30.77
C SER A 95 -17.32 26.52 29.81
N ARG A 96 -16.01 26.73 29.86
CA ARG A 96 -14.94 26.07 29.13
C ARG A 96 -14.83 24.61 29.55
N GLU A 97 -15.23 23.70 28.67
CA GLU A 97 -14.74 22.32 28.66
C GLU A 97 -14.65 21.85 27.21
N VAL A 98 -13.45 21.46 26.81
CA VAL A 98 -13.13 20.94 25.49
C VAL A 98 -13.74 19.54 25.43
N ALA A 99 -15.02 19.48 25.07
CA ALA A 99 -15.69 18.24 24.72
C ALA A 99 -15.29 17.89 23.29
N VAL A 100 -14.51 16.82 23.18
CA VAL A 100 -14.24 16.07 21.98
C VAL A 100 -15.54 15.92 21.19
N SER A 101 -15.59 16.49 19.99
CA SER A 101 -16.64 16.21 19.01
C SER A 101 -16.41 14.81 18.45
N THR A 102 -16.72 13.79 19.25
CA THR A 102 -17.05 12.47 18.73
C THR A 102 -18.41 12.59 18.09
N THR A 103 -18.38 12.70 16.76
CA THR A 103 -19.48 12.53 15.83
C THR A 103 -20.45 11.45 16.33
N GLU A 104 -21.73 11.80 16.47
CA GLU A 104 -22.83 10.89 16.79
C GLU A 104 -23.17 9.93 15.62
N THR A 105 -22.15 9.42 14.93
CA THR A 105 -22.26 8.39 13.88
C THR A 105 -21.82 7.00 14.37
N GLU A 106 -21.41 6.87 15.63
CA GLU A 106 -20.78 5.65 16.18
C GLU A 106 -21.76 4.64 16.83
N LYS A 107 -23.08 4.80 16.72
CA LYS A 107 -24.03 3.86 17.35
C LYS A 107 -24.64 2.80 16.43
N LEU A 108 -24.40 2.86 15.11
CA LEU A 108 -24.91 1.88 14.13
C LEU A 108 -23.86 0.91 13.57
N ASP A 109 -22.58 1.02 13.97
CA ASP A 109 -21.47 0.23 13.40
C ASP A 109 -21.09 -1.00 14.26
N ARG A 110 -22.06 -1.65 14.90
CA ARG A 110 -21.87 -2.86 15.72
C ARG A 110 -21.95 -4.16 14.91
N THR A 111 -21.48 -4.17 13.68
CA THR A 111 -21.37 -5.41 12.91
C THR A 111 -20.01 -6.05 13.17
N ASP A 112 -19.99 -7.21 13.83
CA ASP A 112 -18.85 -8.14 13.97
C ASP A 112 -18.46 -8.81 12.62
N ASP A 113 -18.66 -8.11 11.49
CA ASP A 113 -18.26 -8.62 10.18
C ASP A 113 -16.74 -8.39 10.02
N PRO A 114 -15.91 -9.45 9.99
CA PRO A 114 -14.47 -9.32 9.86
C PRO A 114 -14.06 -8.63 8.56
N VAL A 115 -14.86 -8.74 7.50
CA VAL A 115 -14.60 -8.08 6.22
C VAL A 115 -14.83 -6.58 6.34
N ARG A 116 -15.94 -6.17 6.98
CA ARG A 116 -16.22 -4.76 7.23
C ARG A 116 -15.20 -4.13 8.17
N MET A 117 -14.77 -4.88 9.20
CA MET A 117 -13.68 -4.47 10.09
C MET A 117 -12.37 -4.25 9.32
N TYR A 118 -12.00 -5.18 8.44
CA TYR A 118 -10.81 -5.06 7.60
C TYR A 118 -10.91 -3.87 6.62
N LEU A 119 -12.05 -3.66 5.96
CA LEU A 119 -12.23 -2.53 5.03
C LEU A 119 -12.20 -1.17 5.75
N ARG A 120 -12.76 -1.10 6.96
CA ARG A 120 -12.66 0.10 7.81
C ARG A 120 -11.20 0.35 8.22
N GLU A 121 -10.47 -0.69 8.61
CA GLU A 121 -9.06 -0.59 9.01
C GLU A 121 -8.15 -0.25 7.80
N MET A 122 -8.34 -0.88 6.65
CA MET A 122 -7.65 -0.54 5.41
C MET A 122 -7.95 0.90 4.96
N GLY A 123 -9.22 1.31 5.02
CA GLY A 123 -9.65 2.66 4.65
C GLY A 123 -9.17 3.75 5.61
N SER A 124 -8.63 3.37 6.78
CA SER A 124 -7.99 4.30 7.72
C SER A 124 -6.54 4.64 7.33
N VAL A 125 -5.91 3.85 6.46
CA VAL A 125 -4.55 4.08 5.99
C VAL A 125 -4.60 4.90 4.70
N GLU A 126 -3.98 6.08 4.72
CA GLU A 126 -3.88 6.94 3.53
C GLU A 126 -3.04 6.28 2.44
N LEU A 127 -3.44 6.47 1.18
CA LEU A 127 -2.67 6.02 0.03
C LEU A 127 -1.32 6.76 -0.02
N LEU A 128 -0.27 6.03 -0.37
CA LEU A 128 1.06 6.61 -0.52
C LEU A 128 1.11 7.52 -1.75
N SER A 129 1.74 8.69 -1.60
CA SER A 129 2.20 9.47 -2.75
C SER A 129 3.49 8.86 -3.30
N ARG A 130 3.84 9.18 -4.55
CA ARG A 130 5.12 8.78 -5.14
C ARG A 130 6.32 9.13 -4.25
N GLU A 131 6.29 10.30 -3.61
CA GLU A 131 7.34 10.73 -2.67
C GLU A 131 7.33 9.89 -1.38
N GLY A 132 6.15 9.50 -0.91
CA GLY A 132 5.98 8.59 0.24
C GLY A 132 6.56 7.20 -0.04
N GLU A 133 6.31 6.64 -1.22
CA GLU A 133 6.89 5.37 -1.67
C GLU A 133 8.43 5.44 -1.70
N ILE A 134 8.98 6.51 -2.28
CA ILE A 134 10.44 6.73 -2.33
C ILE A 134 11.02 6.88 -0.92
N ALA A 135 10.31 7.58 -0.02
CA ALA A 135 10.77 7.76 1.36
C ALA A 135 10.80 6.44 2.14
N ILE A 136 9.80 5.57 1.93
CA ILE A 136 9.77 4.23 2.52
C ILE A 136 10.89 3.37 1.94
N ALA A 137 11.10 3.38 0.62
CA ALA A 137 12.18 2.62 -0.03
C ALA A 137 13.56 3.02 0.54
N LYS A 138 13.86 4.31 0.63
CA LYS A 138 15.10 4.81 1.24
C LYS A 138 15.26 4.41 2.70
N ARG A 139 14.15 4.37 3.45
CA ARG A 139 14.16 3.95 4.85
C ARG A 139 14.44 2.45 5.00
N ILE A 140 13.88 1.63 4.12
CA ILE A 140 14.14 0.18 4.07
C ILE A 140 15.61 -0.06 3.72
N GLU A 141 16.14 0.61 2.70
CA GLU A 141 17.54 0.51 2.28
C GLU A 141 18.51 0.94 3.39
N ALA A 142 18.27 2.09 4.03
CA ALA A 142 19.08 2.55 5.15
C ALA A 142 19.02 1.57 6.35
N GLY A 143 17.85 0.97 6.59
CA GLY A 143 17.67 -0.07 7.60
C GLY A 143 18.49 -1.32 7.30
N ARG A 144 18.45 -1.79 6.04
CA ARG A 144 19.27 -2.91 5.55
C ARG A 144 20.76 -2.62 5.70
N ASN A 145 21.23 -1.45 5.28
CA ASN A 145 22.64 -1.06 5.40
C ASN A 145 23.11 -1.01 6.87
N THR A 146 22.25 -0.53 7.77
CA THR A 146 22.54 -0.51 9.21
C THR A 146 22.63 -1.94 9.78
N MET A 147 21.74 -2.83 9.34
CA MET A 147 21.72 -4.23 9.73
C MET A 147 22.98 -4.97 9.24
N ILE A 148 23.36 -4.79 7.96
CA ILE A 148 24.60 -5.36 7.41
C ILE A 148 25.83 -4.83 8.16
N ALA A 149 25.90 -3.52 8.41
CA ALA A 149 27.00 -2.95 9.19
C ALA A 149 27.12 -3.57 10.58
N GLY A 150 25.99 -3.82 11.27
CA GLY A 150 25.95 -4.51 12.55
C GLY A 150 26.35 -5.99 12.46
N LEU A 151 25.92 -6.69 11.42
CA LEU A 151 26.30 -8.08 11.16
C LEU A 151 27.80 -8.22 10.90
N CYS A 152 28.39 -7.31 10.14
CA CYS A 152 29.82 -7.25 9.86
C CYS A 152 30.69 -6.90 11.10
N GLU A 153 30.09 -6.55 12.25
CA GLU A 153 30.85 -6.46 13.50
C GLU A 153 31.18 -7.83 14.10
N SER A 154 30.40 -8.85 13.75
CA SER A 154 30.59 -10.22 14.23
C SER A 154 31.49 -11.01 13.28
N PRO A 155 32.57 -11.64 13.75
CA PRO A 155 33.43 -12.48 12.89
C PRO A 155 32.70 -13.70 12.31
N LEU A 156 31.58 -14.11 12.93
CA LEU A 156 30.79 -15.25 12.47
C LEU A 156 30.12 -15.01 11.12
N THR A 157 29.82 -13.76 10.78
CA THR A 157 29.17 -13.43 9.51
C THR A 157 30.13 -13.65 8.35
N PHE A 158 31.40 -13.28 8.51
CA PHE A 158 32.43 -13.54 7.52
C PHE A 158 32.80 -15.02 7.39
N GLN A 159 32.76 -15.78 8.50
CA GLN A 159 32.90 -17.24 8.43
C GLN A 159 31.79 -17.85 7.57
N ALA A 160 30.54 -17.42 7.75
CA ALA A 160 29.42 -17.87 6.95
C ALA A 160 29.57 -17.47 5.46
N ILE A 161 30.00 -16.24 5.17
CA ILE A 161 30.26 -15.78 3.80
C ILE A 161 31.37 -16.63 3.13
N THR A 162 32.43 -16.97 3.88
CA THR A 162 33.52 -17.83 3.40
C THR A 162 33.02 -19.24 3.09
N ILE A 163 32.13 -19.78 3.92
CA ILE A 163 31.49 -21.09 3.67
C ILE A 163 30.63 -21.02 2.40
N TRP A 164 29.81 -19.99 2.22
CA TRP A 164 28.98 -19.85 1.01
C TRP A 164 29.82 -19.70 -0.25
N ARG A 165 30.96 -19.01 -0.18
CA ARG A 165 31.93 -18.96 -1.28
C ARG A 165 32.43 -20.35 -1.64
N ASP A 166 32.83 -21.14 -0.64
CA ASP A 166 33.36 -22.49 -0.87
C ASP A 166 32.28 -23.44 -1.41
N GLU A 167 31.04 -23.36 -0.89
CA GLU A 167 29.88 -24.10 -1.40
C GLU A 167 29.54 -23.69 -2.85
N LEU A 168 29.65 -22.40 -3.19
CA LEU A 168 29.42 -21.89 -4.55
C LEU A 168 30.52 -22.34 -5.53
N LEU A 169 31.78 -22.44 -5.06
CA LEU A 169 32.92 -22.97 -5.83
C LEU A 169 32.78 -24.47 -6.08
N ASN A 170 32.29 -25.23 -5.09
CA ASN A 170 32.03 -26.66 -5.21
C ASN A 170 30.74 -26.98 -5.98
N GLU A 171 29.96 -25.95 -6.34
CA GLU A 171 28.64 -26.08 -6.99
C GLU A 171 27.59 -26.81 -6.12
N ASP A 172 27.75 -26.75 -4.79
CA ASP A 172 26.79 -27.31 -3.82
C ASP A 172 25.54 -26.43 -3.69
N ILE A 173 25.69 -25.12 -3.91
CA ILE A 173 24.62 -24.12 -3.89
C ILE A 173 24.65 -23.27 -5.16
N LEU A 174 23.51 -22.68 -5.52
CA LEU A 174 23.37 -21.84 -6.69
C LEU A 174 23.61 -20.37 -6.32
N LEU A 175 24.01 -19.57 -7.31
CA LEU A 175 24.29 -18.15 -7.10
C LEU A 175 23.04 -17.39 -6.60
N ARG A 176 21.85 -17.73 -7.12
CA ARG A 176 20.55 -17.20 -6.64
C ARG A 176 20.27 -17.42 -5.16
N ASP A 177 20.88 -18.43 -4.53
CA ASP A 177 20.63 -18.73 -3.13
C ASP A 177 21.50 -17.87 -2.19
N VAL A 178 22.57 -17.28 -2.74
CA VAL A 178 23.56 -16.46 -2.01
C VAL A 178 23.29 -14.97 -2.20
N ILE A 179 23.00 -14.55 -3.43
CA ILE A 179 22.79 -13.14 -3.79
C ILE A 179 21.41 -12.91 -4.38
N ASP A 180 20.94 -11.68 -4.29
CA ASP A 180 19.80 -11.19 -5.05
C ASP A 180 20.24 -10.92 -6.50
N LEU A 181 19.89 -11.84 -7.40
CA LEU A 181 20.27 -11.77 -8.82
C LEU A 181 19.70 -10.54 -9.52
N GLU A 182 18.45 -10.17 -9.24
CA GLU A 182 17.78 -9.08 -9.95
C GLU A 182 18.40 -7.73 -9.57
N THR A 183 18.59 -7.50 -8.27
CA THR A 183 19.22 -6.27 -7.78
C THR A 183 20.68 -6.17 -8.23
N THR A 184 21.43 -7.28 -8.17
CA THR A 184 22.84 -7.30 -8.57
C THR A 184 22.99 -7.10 -10.08
N PHE A 185 22.16 -7.78 -10.88
CA PHE A 185 22.18 -7.67 -12.33
C PHE A 185 21.74 -6.27 -12.79
N GLY A 186 20.67 -5.74 -12.20
CA GLY A 186 20.15 -4.40 -12.47
C GLY A 186 21.17 -3.30 -12.18
N ASN A 187 21.92 -3.40 -11.07
CA ASN A 187 23.00 -2.44 -10.79
C ASN A 187 24.17 -2.57 -11.78
N THR A 188 24.53 -3.79 -12.18
CA THR A 188 25.63 -3.98 -13.15
C THR A 188 25.30 -3.48 -14.56
N MET A 189 24.04 -3.54 -14.97
CA MET A 189 23.59 -3.04 -16.28
C MET A 189 23.15 -1.57 -16.24
N GLY A 190 22.79 -1.04 -15.07
CA GLY A 190 22.43 0.37 -14.88
C GLY A 190 23.62 1.33 -14.91
N GLU A 191 24.85 0.83 -14.70
CA GLU A 191 26.07 1.65 -14.69
C GLU A 191 26.89 1.61 -16.01
N GLU A 192 26.63 0.66 -16.90
CA GLU A 192 27.36 0.51 -18.17
C GLU A 192 26.40 0.42 -19.37
N ASP A 193 26.19 1.58 -20.04
CA ASP A 193 25.90 1.77 -21.47
C ASP A 193 24.81 0.93 -22.20
N GLU A 194 24.21 1.54 -23.22
CA GLU A 194 23.26 0.97 -24.19
C GLU A 194 23.87 -0.15 -25.10
N ASN A 195 24.74 -1.01 -24.59
CA ASN A 195 25.35 -2.13 -25.31
C ASN A 195 25.35 -3.40 -24.47
N ALA A 196 24.17 -3.98 -24.27
CA ALA A 196 24.07 -5.39 -23.91
C ALA A 196 24.72 -6.24 -25.03
N PRO A 197 25.63 -7.18 -24.72
CA PRO A 197 25.99 -8.19 -25.71
C PRO A 197 24.76 -9.05 -25.91
N VAL A 198 24.17 -8.97 -27.10
CA VAL A 198 23.19 -9.94 -27.58
C VAL A 198 23.92 -11.28 -27.60
N VAL A 199 23.77 -12.08 -26.54
CA VAL A 199 24.35 -13.42 -26.48
C VAL A 199 23.55 -14.25 -27.46
N ASP A 200 24.15 -14.53 -28.62
CA ASP A 200 23.59 -15.30 -29.72
C ASP A 200 23.11 -16.67 -29.20
N THR A 201 21.79 -16.82 -29.02
CA THR A 201 21.16 -18.07 -28.57
C THR A 201 21.11 -19.08 -29.72
N THR A 202 22.25 -19.55 -30.20
CA THR A 202 22.33 -20.61 -31.21
C THR A 202 22.67 -21.99 -30.65
N ALA A 203 22.47 -22.24 -29.35
CA ALA A 203 22.76 -23.55 -28.75
C ALA A 203 21.76 -23.96 -27.65
N ALA A 204 20.50 -24.13 -28.03
CA ALA A 204 19.57 -25.05 -27.36
C ALA A 204 18.91 -25.92 -28.45
N PRO A 205 18.64 -27.21 -28.19
CA PRO A 205 18.25 -28.16 -29.23
C PRO A 205 16.92 -27.70 -29.85
N THR A 206 16.92 -27.63 -31.18
CA THR A 206 15.76 -27.39 -32.03
C THR A 206 14.56 -28.20 -31.53
N ALA A 207 13.62 -27.53 -30.88
CA ALA A 207 12.25 -27.99 -30.81
C ALA A 207 11.75 -28.09 -32.25
N GLU A 208 11.19 -29.26 -32.56
CA GLU A 208 10.75 -29.61 -33.90
C GLU A 208 9.83 -28.53 -34.46
N LYS A 209 10.24 -27.98 -35.60
CA LYS A 209 9.44 -27.16 -36.49
C LYS A 209 8.21 -27.99 -36.88
N LYS A 210 7.09 -27.84 -36.17
CA LYS A 210 5.79 -28.32 -36.67
C LYS A 210 5.47 -27.49 -37.90
N THR A 211 5.54 -28.15 -39.04
CA THR A 211 5.00 -27.70 -40.31
C THR A 211 3.56 -27.25 -40.13
N GLY A 212 3.27 -26.02 -40.57
CA GLY A 212 2.00 -25.36 -40.38
C GLY A 212 0.81 -26.15 -40.93
N GLU A 213 -0.18 -26.32 -40.08
CA GLU A 213 -1.58 -26.47 -40.48
C GLU A 213 -2.27 -25.19 -40.02
N GLN A 214 -2.74 -24.40 -40.98
CA GLN A 214 -3.48 -23.18 -40.73
C GLN A 214 -4.81 -23.57 -40.10
N GLU A 215 -5.02 -23.23 -38.83
CA GLU A 215 -6.27 -23.57 -38.14
C GLU A 215 -7.43 -22.88 -38.83
N VAL A 216 -8.45 -23.67 -39.18
CA VAL A 216 -9.68 -23.19 -39.82
C VAL A 216 -10.81 -23.25 -38.81
N ASP A 217 -11.72 -22.27 -38.86
CA ASP A 217 -12.93 -22.29 -38.05
C ASP A 217 -13.87 -23.45 -38.45
N ALA A 218 -14.97 -23.61 -37.70
CA ALA A 218 -15.95 -24.67 -37.95
C ALA A 218 -16.62 -24.58 -39.35
N ASP A 219 -16.47 -23.45 -40.04
CA ASP A 219 -17.00 -23.20 -41.38
C ASP A 219 -15.90 -23.27 -42.48
N GLY A 220 -14.65 -23.57 -42.10
CA GLY A 220 -13.54 -23.81 -43.01
C GLY A 220 -12.77 -22.57 -43.46
N ASN A 221 -12.95 -21.41 -42.81
CA ASN A 221 -12.17 -20.22 -43.09
C ASN A 221 -10.88 -20.19 -42.26
N PRO A 222 -9.74 -19.74 -42.83
CA PRO A 222 -8.49 -19.64 -42.09
C PRO A 222 -8.60 -18.58 -40.99
N ILE A 223 -8.27 -18.98 -39.77
CA ILE A 223 -8.22 -18.08 -38.61
C ILE A 223 -6.95 -17.24 -38.75
N GLN A 224 -7.10 -15.92 -38.78
CA GLN A 224 -5.99 -14.98 -38.61
C GLN A 224 -5.67 -14.93 -37.12
N THR A 225 -4.56 -15.53 -36.72
CA THR A 225 -3.91 -15.23 -35.43
C THR A 225 -3.19 -13.91 -35.61
N ASP A 226 -3.72 -12.83 -35.03
CA ASP A 226 -3.02 -11.55 -34.85
C ASP A 226 -1.96 -11.70 -33.74
N ASP A 227 -1.06 -12.68 -33.87
CA ASP A 227 0.08 -12.92 -32.96
C ASP A 227 1.34 -12.17 -33.47
N ASP A 228 1.20 -10.88 -33.81
CA ASP A 228 2.33 -10.03 -34.20
C ASP A 228 2.54 -8.84 -33.24
N ASP A 229 1.90 -8.83 -32.05
CA ASP A 229 2.03 -7.75 -31.05
C ASP A 229 2.39 -8.23 -29.61
N ASP A 230 2.75 -9.51 -29.39
CA ASP A 230 3.13 -10.03 -28.05
C ASP A 230 4.60 -10.52 -27.94
N ASP A 231 5.41 -10.37 -28.99
CA ASP A 231 6.83 -10.84 -29.00
C ASP A 231 7.85 -9.74 -28.61
N GLU A 232 7.43 -8.50 -28.36
CA GLU A 232 8.35 -7.39 -28.04
C GLU A 232 8.65 -7.24 -26.54
N ASP A 233 7.82 -7.82 -25.65
CA ASP A 233 8.00 -7.76 -24.19
C ASP A 233 8.65 -9.00 -23.57
N GLU A 234 8.73 -10.14 -24.29
CA GLU A 234 9.37 -11.37 -23.78
C GLU A 234 10.90 -11.42 -24.08
N ALA A 235 11.40 -10.53 -24.94
CA ALA A 235 12.81 -10.48 -25.34
C ALA A 235 13.73 -9.76 -24.33
N ALA A 236 13.20 -9.07 -23.32
CA ALA A 236 13.98 -8.24 -22.40
C ALA A 236 14.38 -8.93 -21.07
N ASN A 237 13.74 -10.05 -20.71
CA ASN A 237 14.03 -10.74 -19.47
C ASN A 237 14.99 -11.91 -19.72
N MET A 238 16.28 -11.64 -19.65
CA MET A 238 17.32 -12.67 -19.70
C MET A 238 17.02 -13.79 -18.70
N SER A 239 17.12 -15.06 -19.13
CA SER A 239 16.82 -16.18 -18.24
C SER A 239 17.70 -16.15 -16.97
N LEU A 240 17.16 -16.60 -15.83
CA LEU A 240 17.89 -16.62 -14.55
C LEU A 240 19.25 -17.34 -14.66
N ALA A 241 19.32 -18.42 -15.43
CA ALA A 241 20.57 -19.15 -15.66
C ALA A 241 21.62 -18.33 -16.43
N ALA A 242 21.18 -17.48 -17.37
CA ALA A 242 22.07 -16.59 -18.11
C ALA A 242 22.55 -15.41 -17.24
N MET A 243 21.69 -14.86 -16.37
CA MET A 243 22.10 -13.88 -15.35
C MET A 243 23.12 -14.48 -14.37
N GLU A 244 22.90 -15.71 -13.92
CA GLU A 244 23.84 -16.42 -13.05
C GLU A 244 25.20 -16.61 -13.71
N ALA A 245 25.22 -17.06 -14.96
CA ALA A 245 26.47 -17.27 -15.70
C ALA A 245 27.25 -15.95 -15.90
N ALA A 246 26.55 -14.84 -16.12
CA ALA A 246 27.18 -13.53 -16.28
C ALA A 246 27.76 -12.97 -14.96
N LEU A 247 27.04 -13.16 -13.84
CA LEU A 247 27.43 -12.60 -12.54
C LEU A 247 28.39 -13.50 -11.74
N LYS A 248 28.35 -14.82 -11.93
CA LYS A 248 29.14 -15.79 -11.14
C LYS A 248 30.63 -15.43 -11.06
N PRO A 249 31.34 -15.06 -12.14
CA PRO A 249 32.77 -14.73 -12.06
C PRO A 249 33.05 -13.51 -11.19
N ARG A 250 32.28 -12.43 -11.38
CA ARG A 250 32.44 -11.17 -10.62
C ARG A 250 32.12 -11.37 -9.15
N VAL A 251 31.04 -12.08 -8.85
CA VAL A 251 30.63 -12.39 -7.47
C VAL A 251 31.68 -13.24 -6.76
N LEU A 252 32.22 -14.26 -7.43
CA LEU A 252 33.29 -15.07 -6.86
C LEU A 252 34.56 -14.27 -6.58
N GLU A 253 34.95 -13.36 -7.48
CA GLU A 253 36.08 -12.45 -7.27
C GLU A 253 35.84 -11.53 -6.06
N THR A 254 34.65 -10.92 -5.95
CA THR A 254 34.29 -10.09 -4.80
C THR A 254 34.31 -10.90 -3.49
N LEU A 255 33.78 -12.12 -3.49
CA LEU A 255 33.81 -13.02 -2.34
C LEU A 255 35.24 -13.44 -1.95
N GLU A 256 36.13 -13.58 -2.93
CA GLU A 256 37.55 -13.86 -2.70
C GLU A 256 38.25 -12.68 -2.02
N VAL A 257 38.01 -11.46 -2.50
CA VAL A 257 38.52 -10.22 -1.89
C VAL A 257 38.01 -10.08 -0.45
N ILE A 258 36.71 -10.25 -0.23
CA ILE A 258 36.11 -10.18 1.12
C ILE A 258 36.78 -11.20 2.06
N ALA A 259 37.01 -12.42 1.59
CA ALA A 259 37.64 -13.46 2.41
C ALA A 259 39.12 -13.16 2.69
N HIS A 260 39.86 -12.57 1.74
CA HIS A 260 41.23 -12.13 1.95
C HIS A 260 41.30 -11.02 3.01
N ASP A 261 40.49 -9.97 2.84
CA ASP A 261 40.44 -8.83 3.75
C ASP A 261 39.96 -9.25 5.14
N TYR A 262 39.04 -10.22 5.22
CA TYR A 262 38.61 -10.78 6.49
C TYR A 262 39.73 -11.52 7.23
N ASN A 263 40.59 -12.26 6.54
CA ASN A 263 41.71 -12.94 7.20
C ASN A 263 42.66 -11.91 7.84
N GLU A 264 43.00 -10.83 7.12
CA GLU A 264 43.82 -9.75 7.68
C GLU A 264 43.10 -9.06 8.85
N LEU A 265 41.79 -8.84 8.73
CA LEU A 265 40.98 -8.26 9.78
C LEU A 265 40.90 -9.16 11.02
N SER A 266 40.79 -10.48 10.85
CA SER A 266 40.77 -11.47 11.93
C SER A 266 42.09 -11.50 12.70
N GLU A 267 43.23 -11.46 12.00
CA GLU A 267 44.54 -11.35 12.65
C GLU A 267 44.64 -10.07 13.48
N MET A 268 44.14 -8.94 12.97
CA MET A 268 44.07 -7.69 13.72
C MET A 268 43.12 -7.76 14.92
N GLN A 269 41.99 -8.47 14.81
CA GLN A 269 41.07 -8.71 15.93
C GLN A 269 41.71 -9.54 17.03
N ASP A 270 42.47 -10.58 16.68
CA ASP A 270 43.19 -11.42 17.65
C ASP A 270 44.29 -10.64 18.36
N LEU A 271 45.04 -9.80 17.63
CA LEU A 271 46.04 -8.91 18.20
C LEU A 271 45.40 -7.87 19.14
N ARG A 272 44.25 -7.34 18.76
CA ARG A 272 43.50 -6.39 19.59
C ARG A 272 42.96 -7.05 20.86
N MET A 273 42.39 -8.25 20.75
CA MET A 273 41.86 -9.00 21.88
C MET A 273 42.99 -9.43 22.83
N SER A 274 44.12 -9.91 22.31
CA SER A 274 45.29 -10.26 23.13
C SER A 274 45.88 -9.03 23.85
N ALA A 275 45.96 -7.87 23.20
CA ALA A 275 46.36 -6.62 23.86
C ALA A 275 45.36 -6.18 24.94
N THR A 276 44.06 -6.45 24.79
CA THR A 276 43.09 -6.15 25.87
C THR A 276 43.14 -7.13 27.04
N LEU A 277 43.59 -8.37 26.80
CA LEU A 277 43.71 -9.42 27.82
C LEU A 277 45.04 -9.36 28.58
N ASN A 278 46.11 -8.89 27.94
CA ASN A 278 47.43 -8.74 28.53
C ASN A 278 47.59 -7.32 29.08
N GLU A 279 47.93 -7.16 30.37
CA GLU A 279 48.07 -5.83 31.00
C GLU A 279 49.25 -5.00 30.43
N ASP A 280 50.22 -5.63 29.78
CA ASP A 280 51.47 -4.99 29.32
C ASP A 280 51.46 -4.54 27.84
N ASP A 281 50.54 -5.04 27.03
CA ASP A 281 50.45 -4.72 25.60
C ASP A 281 49.28 -3.77 25.32
N SER A 282 49.48 -2.78 24.45
CA SER A 282 48.41 -1.86 24.05
C SER A 282 48.27 -1.87 22.53
N PHE A 283 47.03 -1.93 22.06
CA PHE A 283 46.73 -1.81 20.64
C PHE A 283 46.87 -0.34 20.23
N SER A 284 47.79 -0.04 19.31
CA SER A 284 48.12 1.34 18.96
C SER A 284 46.96 2.07 18.27
N ASP A 285 46.84 3.39 18.47
CA ASP A 285 45.84 4.21 17.76
C ASP A 285 45.95 4.12 16.23
N LYS A 286 47.16 3.83 15.72
CA LYS A 286 47.40 3.64 14.28
C LYS A 286 46.81 2.33 13.79
N SER A 287 46.99 1.24 14.54
CA SER A 287 46.41 -0.07 14.21
C SER A 287 44.88 -0.07 14.38
N GLU A 288 44.34 0.68 15.35
CA GLU A 288 42.89 0.88 15.47
C GLU A 288 42.32 1.61 14.25
N LYS A 289 42.97 2.68 13.78
CA LYS A 289 42.54 3.35 12.54
C LYS A 289 42.61 2.44 11.31
N ALA A 290 43.64 1.62 11.20
CA ALA A 290 43.77 0.65 10.11
C ALA A 290 42.66 -0.41 10.15
N TYR A 291 42.39 -0.96 11.34
CA TYR A 291 41.30 -1.90 11.58
C TYR A 291 39.94 -1.30 11.18
N GLN A 292 39.64 -0.07 11.63
CA GLN A 292 38.38 0.60 11.30
C GLN A 292 38.25 0.87 9.80
N LYS A 293 39.35 1.22 9.14
CA LYS A 293 39.38 1.46 7.70
C LYS A 293 39.10 0.17 6.92
N LEU A 294 39.85 -0.91 7.19
CA LEU A 294 39.65 -2.20 6.54
C LEU A 294 38.23 -2.73 6.78
N ARG A 295 37.72 -2.57 8.02
CA ARG A 295 36.33 -2.91 8.36
C ARG A 295 35.33 -2.15 7.49
N SER A 296 35.51 -0.84 7.34
CA SER A 296 34.59 -0.04 6.51
C SER A 296 34.64 -0.43 5.04
N GLU A 297 35.81 -0.78 4.52
CA GLU A 297 35.98 -1.26 3.14
C GLU A 297 35.25 -2.59 2.93
N ILE A 298 35.40 -3.54 3.86
CA ILE A 298 34.69 -4.83 3.80
C ILE A 298 33.16 -4.65 3.88
N VAL A 299 32.67 -3.77 4.76
CA VAL A 299 31.22 -3.49 4.87
C VAL A 299 30.65 -2.94 3.56
N LEU A 300 31.41 -2.11 2.84
CA LEU A 300 31.01 -1.62 1.53
C LEU A 300 30.93 -2.76 0.50
N LEU A 301 31.95 -3.62 0.44
CA LEU A 301 31.97 -4.79 -0.45
C LEU A 301 30.80 -5.75 -0.18
N VAL A 302 30.49 -6.02 1.10
CA VAL A 302 29.36 -6.90 1.47
C VAL A 302 28.01 -6.26 1.10
N ASN A 303 27.88 -4.94 1.20
CA ASN A 303 26.67 -4.24 0.76
C ASN A 303 26.49 -4.30 -0.76
N GLU A 304 27.57 -4.12 -1.52
CA GLU A 304 27.58 -4.20 -2.99
C GLU A 304 27.22 -5.60 -3.53
N LEU A 305 27.53 -6.65 -2.76
CA LEU A 305 27.21 -8.03 -3.14
C LEU A 305 25.69 -8.33 -3.13
N HIS A 306 24.87 -7.49 -2.49
CA HIS A 306 23.42 -7.67 -2.37
C HIS A 306 23.02 -9.10 -1.94
N LEU A 307 23.52 -9.54 -0.78
CA LEU A 307 23.16 -10.85 -0.22
C LEU A 307 21.64 -11.08 -0.20
N HIS A 308 21.25 -12.31 -0.56
CA HIS A 308 19.87 -12.76 -0.58
C HIS A 308 19.25 -12.64 0.82
N ASN A 309 17.99 -12.21 0.92
CA ASN A 309 17.34 -11.91 2.21
C ASN A 309 17.37 -13.11 3.19
N ASN A 310 17.08 -14.32 2.70
CA ASN A 310 17.18 -15.57 3.49
C ASN A 310 18.55 -15.78 4.15
N ARG A 311 19.65 -15.36 3.49
CA ARG A 311 21.01 -15.48 4.05
C ARG A 311 21.22 -14.47 5.17
N ILE A 312 20.75 -13.23 4.98
CA ILE A 312 20.79 -12.18 5.99
C ILE A 312 19.99 -12.61 7.23
N GLU A 313 18.78 -13.13 7.05
CA GLU A 313 17.94 -13.65 8.14
C GLU A 313 18.63 -14.78 8.91
N ALA A 314 19.26 -15.73 8.22
CA ALA A 314 20.00 -16.81 8.87
C ALA A 314 21.15 -16.29 9.75
N LEU A 315 21.88 -15.26 9.30
CA LEU A 315 22.94 -14.63 10.10
C LEU A 315 22.38 -13.91 11.34
N ILE A 316 21.24 -13.23 11.18
CA ILE A 316 20.56 -12.53 12.27
C ILE A 316 20.09 -13.52 13.33
N ASP A 317 19.49 -14.64 12.91
CA ASP A 317 19.04 -15.69 13.82
C ASP A 317 20.20 -16.33 14.58
N GLN A 318 21.32 -16.57 13.91
CA GLN A 318 22.54 -17.04 14.58
C GLN A 318 23.02 -16.04 15.64
N LEU A 319 23.06 -14.75 15.31
CA LEU A 319 23.51 -13.70 16.23
C LEU A 319 22.56 -13.55 17.43
N TYR A 320 21.25 -13.53 17.20
CA TYR A 320 20.25 -13.51 18.28
C TYR A 320 20.31 -14.77 19.15
N GLY A 321 20.54 -15.94 18.54
CA GLY A 321 20.69 -17.21 19.25
C GLY A 321 21.92 -17.23 20.16
N ILE A 322 23.01 -16.57 19.77
CA ILE A 322 24.19 -16.39 20.62
C ILE A 322 23.91 -15.39 21.73
N ASN A 323 23.33 -14.23 21.40
CA ASN A 323 23.00 -13.21 22.39
C ASN A 323 22.06 -13.76 23.48
N ARG A 324 21.04 -14.54 23.10
CA ARG A 324 20.14 -15.22 24.05
C ARG A 324 20.88 -16.19 24.97
N ARG A 325 21.89 -16.91 24.46
CA ARG A 325 22.72 -17.82 25.27
C ARG A 325 23.64 -17.09 26.24
N ILE A 326 24.13 -15.89 25.88
CA ILE A 326 24.98 -15.06 26.74
C ILE A 326 24.15 -14.41 27.86
N MET A 327 22.91 -14.01 27.55
CA MET A 327 21.99 -13.36 28.49
C MET A 327 21.31 -14.33 29.46
N SER A 328 21.34 -15.64 29.18
CA SER A 328 20.77 -16.71 30.01
C SER A 328 21.78 -17.29 30.98
#